data_AF-A0A4Q7DYW0-F1
#
_entry.id   AF-A0A4Q7DYW0-F1
#
_cell.length_a   1.000
_cell.length_b   1.000
_cell.length_c   1.000
_cell.angle_alpha   90.00
_cell.angle_beta   90.00
_cell.angle_gamma   90.00
#
_symmetry.space_group_name_H-M   'P 1'
#
loop_
_entity.id
_entity.type
_entity.pdbx_description
1 polymer ?
#
loop_
_entity_poly.entity_id
_entity_poly.type
_entity_poly.pdbx_seq_one_letter_code
_entity_poly.pdbx_strand_id
1 'polypeptide(L)'
;KKALPEADTSALQGRYVAPENDIERTLCEIWGQLLGLDAGSISTADNFFHLGGHSLLLVRLAAELRAQLAVELPIKTLFNAATIAEQGKAVKAHHGQALRSEVAPVQVARQVDAQFGQCRVLPLSFAQQRLWFIDQLHKGSAQ
;
A
#
# COMPACT_ATOMS: atom_id res chain seq x y z
N LYS A 1 -31.31 1.25 27.72
CA LYS A 1 -30.51 0.45 26.76
C LYS A 1 -31.19 0.55 25.41
N LYS A 2 -30.80 1.54 24.59
CA LYS A 2 -31.34 1.75 23.24
C LYS A 2 -30.24 1.24 22.30
N ALA A 3 -30.45 0.06 21.72
CA ALA A 3 -29.51 -0.51 20.77
C ALA A 3 -29.47 0.38 19.52
N LEU A 4 -28.29 0.53 18.94
CA LEU A 4 -28.13 1.18 17.63
C LEU A 4 -28.94 0.38 16.60
N PRO A 5 -29.65 1.05 15.67
CA PRO A 5 -30.28 0.36 14.55
C PRO A 5 -29.21 -0.38 13.74
N GLU A 6 -29.52 -1.60 13.33
CA GLU A 6 -28.66 -2.41 12.46
C GLU A 6 -28.44 -1.62 11.16
N ALA A 7 -27.19 -1.45 10.76
CA ALA A 7 -26.87 -0.74 9.54
C ALA A 7 -27.29 -1.60 8.35
N ASP A 8 -28.34 -1.19 7.63
CA ASP A 8 -28.74 -1.77 6.36
C ASP A 8 -27.63 -1.55 5.32
N THR A 9 -26.71 -2.51 5.20
CA THR A 9 -25.62 -2.48 4.22
C THR A 9 -26.12 -2.59 2.77
N SER A 10 -27.39 -3.01 2.58
CA SER A 10 -28.01 -3.09 1.26
C SER A 10 -28.17 -1.73 0.58
N ALA A 11 -28.22 -0.63 1.33
CA ALA A 11 -28.30 0.73 0.77
C ALA A 11 -26.94 1.27 0.29
N LEU A 12 -25.83 0.63 0.66
CA LEU A 12 -24.47 0.98 0.21
C LEU A 12 -24.11 0.34 -1.13
N GLN A 13 -24.91 -0.61 -1.62
CA GLN A 13 -24.71 -1.26 -2.91
C GLN A 13 -25.21 -0.34 -4.01
N GLY A 14 -24.37 0.61 -4.41
CA GLY A 14 -24.48 1.25 -5.71
C GLY A 14 -24.65 0.16 -6.79
N ARG A 15 -25.40 0.46 -7.85
CA ARG A 15 -25.64 -0.48 -8.95
C ARG A 15 -24.30 -1.06 -9.41
N TYR A 16 -24.16 -2.38 -9.38
CA TYR A 16 -22.96 -3.07 -9.84
C TYR A 16 -22.64 -2.68 -11.29
N VAL A 17 -21.39 -2.29 -11.53
CA VAL A 17 -20.83 -1.94 -12.84
C VAL A 17 -19.68 -2.90 -13.11
N ALA A 18 -19.84 -3.71 -14.16
CA ALA A 18 -18.84 -4.69 -14.56
C ALA A 18 -17.59 -4.02 -15.16
N PRO A 19 -16.40 -4.64 -15.04
CA PRO A 19 -15.19 -4.16 -15.71
C PRO A 19 -15.30 -4.29 -17.24
N GLU A 20 -14.99 -3.20 -17.95
CA GLU A 20 -15.13 -3.10 -19.41
C GLU A 20 -13.83 -3.47 -20.15
N ASN A 21 -12.69 -3.41 -19.46
CA ASN A 21 -11.37 -3.67 -20.06
C ASN A 21 -10.48 -4.52 -19.16
N ASP A 22 -9.39 -5.05 -19.73
CA ASP A 22 -8.49 -5.98 -19.03
C ASP A 22 -7.81 -5.34 -17.82
N ILE A 23 -7.47 -4.05 -17.89
CA ILE A 23 -6.87 -3.32 -16.76
C ILE A 23 -7.85 -3.28 -15.58
N GLU A 24 -9.12 -2.99 -15.83
CA GLU A 24 -10.15 -2.99 -14.78
C GLU A 24 -10.38 -4.39 -14.20
N ARG A 25 -10.32 -5.45 -15.02
CA ARG A 25 -10.42 -6.84 -14.53
C ARG A 25 -9.27 -7.18 -13.60
N THR A 26 -8.03 -6.88 -14.00
CA THR A 26 -6.85 -7.08 -13.15
C THR A 26 -6.93 -6.26 -11.86
N LEU A 27 -7.45 -5.03 -11.92
CA LEU A 27 -7.69 -4.20 -10.73
C LEU A 27 -8.73 -4.84 -9.78
N CYS A 28 -9.84 -5.38 -10.30
CA CYS A 28 -10.82 -6.13 -9.50
C CYS A 28 -10.17 -7.34 -8.81
N GLU A 29 -9.31 -8.07 -9.52
CA GLU A 29 -8.59 -9.23 -8.97
C GLU A 29 -7.64 -8.82 -7.84
N ILE A 30 -6.82 -7.79 -8.05
CA ILE A 30 -5.90 -7.26 -7.03
C ILE A 30 -6.69 -6.76 -5.82
N TRP A 31 -7.78 -6.02 -6.03
CA TRP A 31 -8.63 -5.55 -4.94
C TRP A 31 -9.26 -6.70 -4.16
N GLY A 32 -9.78 -7.71 -4.84
CA GLY A 32 -10.34 -8.91 -4.20
C GLY A 32 -9.34 -9.60 -3.29
N GLN A 33 -8.10 -9.77 -3.76
CA GLN A 33 -7.01 -10.34 -2.96
C GLN A 33 -6.65 -9.46 -1.75
N LEU A 34 -6.57 -8.14 -1.93
CA LEU A 34 -6.16 -7.21 -0.87
C LEU A 34 -7.24 -7.00 0.21
N LEU A 35 -8.51 -6.99 -0.19
CA LEU A 35 -9.65 -6.76 0.69
C LEU A 35 -10.25 -8.06 1.24
N GLY A 36 -9.85 -9.22 0.70
CA GLY A 36 -10.44 -10.51 1.05
C GLY A 36 -11.87 -10.67 0.54
N LEU A 37 -12.17 -10.08 -0.62
CA LEU A 37 -13.48 -10.10 -1.26
C LEU A 37 -13.43 -10.89 -2.57
N ASP A 38 -14.58 -11.40 -3.01
CA ASP A 38 -14.67 -12.00 -4.34
C ASP A 38 -14.55 -10.93 -5.42
N ALA A 39 -13.65 -11.11 -6.38
CA ALA A 39 -13.40 -10.13 -7.45
C ALA A 39 -14.65 -9.88 -8.32
N GLY A 40 -15.50 -10.89 -8.49
CA GLY A 40 -16.77 -10.79 -9.21
C GLY A 40 -17.81 -9.91 -8.51
N SER A 41 -17.67 -9.72 -7.20
CA SER A 41 -18.59 -8.90 -6.40
C SER A 41 -18.23 -7.41 -6.37
N ILE A 42 -17.03 -7.03 -6.84
CA ILE A 42 -16.53 -5.65 -6.79
C ILE A 42 -16.95 -4.91 -8.06
N SER A 43 -17.69 -3.81 -7.90
CA SER A 43 -18.08 -2.91 -8.98
C SER A 43 -16.95 -1.95 -9.33
N THR A 44 -16.82 -1.57 -10.60
CA THR A 44 -15.80 -0.59 -11.00
C THR A 44 -16.01 0.81 -10.41
N ALA A 45 -17.23 1.10 -9.99
CA ALA A 45 -17.64 2.34 -9.34
C ALA A 45 -17.52 2.29 -7.80
N ASP A 46 -17.16 1.13 -7.22
CA ASP A 46 -17.03 1.02 -5.77
C ASP A 46 -15.85 1.84 -5.27
N ASN A 47 -16.05 2.50 -4.14
CA ASN A 47 -15.01 3.24 -3.46
C ASN A 47 -14.15 2.30 -2.61
N PHE A 48 -12.85 2.28 -2.87
CA PHE A 48 -11.85 1.45 -2.18
C PHE A 48 -11.95 1.54 -0.66
N PHE A 49 -12.11 2.76 -0.13
CA PHE A 49 -12.13 3.01 1.30
C PHE A 49 -13.46 2.57 1.95
N HIS A 50 -14.56 2.61 1.21
CA HIS A 50 -15.85 2.11 1.68
C HIS A 50 -15.86 0.57 1.77
N LEU A 51 -15.08 -0.11 0.93
CA LEU A 51 -14.87 -1.56 0.98
C LEU A 51 -13.87 -2.00 2.07
N GLY A 52 -13.39 -1.09 2.93
CA GLY A 52 -12.42 -1.40 3.99
C GLY A 52 -10.96 -1.16 3.60
N GLY A 53 -10.70 -0.57 2.43
CA GLY A 53 -9.38 -0.15 2.00
C GLY A 53 -8.77 0.92 2.90
N HIS A 54 -7.44 0.87 3.12
CA HIS A 54 -6.71 1.86 3.90
C HIS A 54 -5.28 2.07 3.37
N SER A 55 -4.52 2.97 4.00
CA SER A 55 -3.21 3.43 3.52
C SER A 55 -2.21 2.30 3.25
N LEU A 56 -2.08 1.33 4.16
CA LEU A 56 -1.21 0.16 3.94
C LEU A 56 -1.66 -0.70 2.75
N LEU A 57 -2.96 -0.85 2.53
CA LEU A 57 -3.47 -1.58 1.35
C LEU A 57 -3.22 -0.80 0.06
N LEU A 58 -3.25 0.54 0.07
CA LEU A 58 -2.81 1.34 -1.09
C LEU A 58 -1.32 1.15 -1.41
N VAL A 59 -0.48 1.05 -0.38
CA VAL A 59 0.95 0.75 -0.58
C VAL A 59 1.13 -0.63 -1.22
N ARG A 60 0.36 -1.63 -0.78
CA ARG A 60 0.37 -2.97 -1.38
C ARG A 60 -0.18 -2.95 -2.82
N LEU A 61 -1.28 -2.25 -3.06
CA LEU A 61 -1.86 -2.05 -4.38
C LEU A 61 -0.83 -1.44 -5.35
N ALA A 62 -0.09 -0.41 -4.93
CA ALA A 62 0.98 0.18 -5.74
C ALA A 62 2.07 -0.84 -6.11
N ALA A 63 2.43 -1.73 -5.17
CA ALA A 63 3.40 -2.79 -5.42
C ALA A 63 2.86 -3.84 -6.42
N GLU A 64 1.60 -4.24 -6.29
CA GLU A 64 0.94 -5.18 -7.21
C GLU A 64 0.80 -4.60 -8.63
N LEU A 65 0.43 -3.32 -8.76
CA LEU A 65 0.37 -2.63 -10.04
C LEU A 65 1.73 -2.61 -10.75
N ARG A 66 2.80 -2.39 -9.97
CA ARG A 66 4.16 -2.45 -10.50
C ARG A 66 4.53 -3.87 -10.94
N ALA A 67 4.16 -4.88 -10.16
CA ALA A 67 4.50 -6.28 -10.43
C ALA A 67 3.73 -6.86 -11.62
N GLN A 68 2.43 -6.59 -11.72
CA GLN A 68 1.53 -7.23 -12.69
C GLN A 68 1.34 -6.41 -13.97
N LEU A 69 1.35 -5.07 -13.87
CA LEU A 69 1.06 -4.17 -14.99
C LEU A 69 2.27 -3.34 -15.43
N ALA A 70 3.43 -3.50 -14.79
CA ALA A 70 4.65 -2.72 -15.05
C ALA A 70 4.41 -1.20 -14.99
N VAL A 71 3.47 -0.76 -14.15
CA VAL A 71 3.10 0.65 -13.96
C VAL A 71 3.35 1.07 -12.53
N GLU A 72 4.04 2.20 -12.35
CA GLU A 72 4.28 2.79 -11.05
C GLU A 72 3.41 4.04 -10.86
N LEU A 73 2.46 3.97 -9.95
CA LEU A 73 1.60 5.10 -9.60
C LEU A 73 2.05 5.75 -8.28
N PRO A 74 2.15 7.09 -8.22
CA PRO A 74 2.32 7.78 -6.96
C PRO A 74 1.18 7.42 -5.99
N ILE A 75 1.49 7.19 -4.71
CA ILE A 75 0.48 6.89 -3.69
C ILE A 75 -0.61 7.97 -3.64
N LYS A 76 -0.25 9.24 -3.86
CA LYS A 76 -1.20 10.35 -3.96
C LYS A 76 -2.22 10.16 -5.09
N THR A 77 -1.78 9.62 -6.24
CA THR A 77 -2.67 9.31 -7.37
C THR A 77 -3.66 8.21 -7.00
N LEU A 78 -3.20 7.14 -6.36
CA LEU A 78 -4.08 6.06 -5.89
C LEU A 78 -5.06 6.53 -4.81
N PHE A 79 -4.66 7.47 -3.95
CA PHE A 79 -5.55 8.04 -2.96
C PHE A 79 -6.65 8.90 -3.60
N ASN A 80 -6.31 9.67 -4.64
CA ASN A 80 -7.26 10.51 -5.36
C ASN A 80 -8.16 9.71 -6.32
N ALA A 81 -7.70 8.57 -6.82
CA ALA A 81 -8.44 7.63 -7.65
C ALA A 81 -9.01 6.52 -6.77
N ALA A 82 -10.14 6.79 -6.12
CA ALA A 82 -10.71 5.90 -5.12
C ALA A 82 -11.52 4.74 -5.73
N THR A 83 -11.79 4.76 -7.04
CA THR A 83 -12.54 3.71 -7.75
C THR A 83 -11.67 2.98 -8.77
N ILE A 84 -12.05 1.74 -9.12
CA ILE A 84 -11.34 0.97 -10.16
C ILE A 84 -11.38 1.68 -11.51
N ALA A 85 -12.50 2.33 -11.86
CA ALA A 85 -12.61 3.11 -13.10
C ALA A 85 -11.61 4.28 -13.15
N GLU A 86 -11.41 5.00 -12.05
CA GLU A 86 -10.42 6.08 -11.94
C GLU A 86 -8.99 5.54 -11.93
N GLN A 87 -8.75 4.44 -11.20
CA GLN A 87 -7.44 3.79 -11.16
C GLN A 87 -7.05 3.25 -12.53
N GLY A 88 -7.98 2.66 -13.28
CA GLY A 88 -7.76 2.19 -14.64
C GLY A 88 -7.36 3.32 -15.59
N LYS A 89 -7.97 4.51 -15.46
CA LYS A 89 -7.56 5.70 -16.21
C LYS A 89 -6.15 6.15 -15.82
N ALA A 90 -5.82 6.17 -14.53
CA ALA A 90 -4.49 6.51 -14.05
C ALA A 90 -3.43 5.52 -14.56
N VAL A 91 -3.71 4.21 -14.50
CA VAL A 91 -2.83 3.17 -15.04
C VAL A 91 -2.58 3.39 -16.52
N LYS A 92 -3.62 3.63 -17.33
CA LYS A 92 -3.49 3.92 -18.76
C LYS A 92 -2.64 5.17 -19.03
N ALA A 93 -2.82 6.24 -18.26
CA ALA A 93 -2.05 7.47 -18.40
C ALA A 93 -0.56 7.32 -18.06
N HIS A 94 -0.23 6.38 -17.17
CA HIS A 94 1.14 6.06 -16.77
C HIS A 94 1.73 4.86 -17.52
N HIS A 95 0.95 4.22 -18.39
CA HIS A 95 1.41 3.08 -19.19
C HIS A 95 2.49 3.52 -20.19
N GLY A 96 3.56 2.72 -20.30
CA GLY A 96 4.70 3.05 -21.17
C GLY A 96 5.63 4.15 -20.65
N GLN A 97 5.32 4.77 -19.50
CA GLN A 97 6.33 5.57 -18.79
C GLN A 97 7.38 4.61 -18.24
N ALA A 98 8.66 4.93 -18.46
CA ALA A 98 9.73 4.17 -17.84
C ALA A 98 9.51 4.17 -16.32
N LEU A 99 9.47 2.97 -15.71
CA LEU A 99 9.48 2.81 -14.27
C LEU A 99 10.62 3.68 -13.74
N ARG A 100 10.30 4.63 -12.84
CA ARG A 100 11.29 5.59 -12.36
C ARG A 100 12.27 4.84 -11.47
N SER A 101 13.37 4.40 -12.08
CA SER A 101 14.65 3.99 -11.50
C SER A 101 14.60 3.21 -10.19
N GLU A 102 14.97 1.92 -10.30
CA GLU A 102 15.82 1.18 -9.35
C GLU A 102 15.62 1.54 -7.87
N VAL A 103 14.53 1.04 -7.27
CA VAL A 103 14.63 0.63 -5.87
C VAL A 103 15.69 -0.48 -5.87
N ALA A 104 16.95 -0.10 -5.69
CA ALA A 104 18.02 -1.05 -5.51
C ALA A 104 17.55 -2.00 -4.41
N PRO A 105 17.56 -3.32 -4.65
CA PRO A 105 17.08 -4.26 -3.66
C PRO A 105 17.81 -3.97 -2.35
N VAL A 106 17.07 -3.95 -1.24
CA VAL A 106 17.63 -3.69 0.09
C VAL A 106 18.80 -4.63 0.28
N GLN A 107 20.01 -4.07 0.19
CA GLN A 107 21.23 -4.83 0.39
C GLN A 107 21.30 -5.09 1.89
N VAL A 108 21.15 -6.35 2.28
CA VAL A 108 21.41 -6.74 3.67
C VAL A 108 22.90 -6.49 3.90
N ALA A 109 23.21 -5.45 4.66
CA ALA A 109 24.58 -5.09 5.01
C ALA A 109 25.20 -6.20 5.87
N ARG A 110 25.72 -7.25 5.24
CA ARG A 110 26.61 -8.21 5.89
C ARG A 110 28.04 -7.70 5.72
N GLN A 111 28.42 -6.68 6.49
CA GLN A 111 29.82 -6.28 6.56
C GLN A 111 30.52 -7.10 7.65
N VAL A 112 30.88 -8.34 7.29
CA VAL A 112 31.91 -9.07 8.04
C VAL A 112 33.24 -8.49 7.57
N ASP A 113 34.05 -7.97 8.49
CA ASP A 113 35.44 -7.68 8.16
C ASP A 113 36.13 -9.01 7.83
N ALA A 114 36.47 -9.21 6.55
CA ALA A 114 37.10 -10.43 6.05
C ALA A 114 38.46 -10.71 6.70
N GLN A 115 39.08 -9.72 7.36
CA GLN A 115 40.38 -9.86 8.01
C GLN A 115 40.30 -10.22 9.49
N PHE A 116 39.20 -9.91 10.20
CA PHE A 116 39.18 -10.01 11.67
C PHE A 116 37.99 -10.74 12.27
N GLY A 117 36.98 -11.14 11.50
CA GLY A 117 35.81 -11.88 12.02
C GLY A 117 35.00 -11.11 13.06
N GLN A 118 35.22 -9.79 13.18
CA GLN A 118 34.53 -8.94 14.14
C GLN A 118 33.26 -8.37 13.51
N CYS A 119 32.16 -8.43 14.26
CA CYS A 119 30.95 -7.67 13.95
C CYS A 119 31.27 -6.17 14.13
N ARG A 120 31.35 -5.41 13.03
CA ARG A 120 31.31 -3.95 13.12
C ARG A 120 29.93 -3.53 13.61
N VAL A 121 29.89 -2.61 14.57
CA VAL A 121 28.64 -1.98 15.01
C VAL A 121 28.09 -1.17 13.82
N LEU A 122 26.92 -1.57 13.30
CA LEU A 122 26.24 -0.85 12.24
C LEU A 122 25.71 0.48 12.78
N PRO A 123 25.73 1.56 11.97
CA PRO A 123 25.09 2.80 12.38
C PRO A 123 23.61 2.53 12.65
N LEU A 124 23.13 3.03 13.80
CA LEU A 124 21.71 3.00 14.12
C LEU A 124 20.91 3.71 13.02
N SER A 125 19.74 3.17 12.68
CA SER A 125 18.79 3.87 11.82
C SER A 125 18.37 5.20 12.45
N PHE A 126 17.87 6.15 11.66
CA PHE A 126 17.42 7.44 12.20
C PHE A 126 16.39 7.29 13.34
N ALA A 127 15.49 6.30 13.22
CA ALA A 127 14.53 5.99 14.29
C ALA A 127 15.22 5.45 15.54
N GLN A 128 16.21 4.57 15.39
CA GLN A 128 17.00 4.03 16.51
C GLN A 128 17.86 5.12 17.17
N GLN A 129 18.52 5.99 16.41
CA GLN A 129 19.29 7.13 16.93
C GLN A 129 18.40 8.06 17.75
N ARG A 130 17.19 8.37 17.25
CA ARG A 130 16.23 9.20 17.98
C ARG A 130 15.77 8.55 19.28
N LEU A 131 15.42 7.26 19.26
CA LEU A 131 14.99 6.55 20.47
C LEU A 131 16.12 6.46 21.49
N TRP A 132 17.33 6.14 21.04
CA TRP A 132 18.53 6.14 21.89
C TRP A 132 18.78 7.54 22.49
N PHE A 133 18.65 8.60 21.70
CA PHE A 133 18.81 9.98 22.20
C PHE A 133 17.74 10.34 23.25
N ILE A 134 16.48 9.99 23.00
CA ILE A 134 15.38 10.20 23.97
C ILE A 134 15.66 9.44 25.27
N ASP A 135 16.10 8.18 25.19
CA ASP A 135 16.47 7.38 26.36
C ASP A 135 17.62 8.02 27.16
N GLN A 136 18.65 8.54 26.49
CA GLN A 136 19.77 9.21 27.16
C GLN A 136 19.36 10.52 27.86
N LEU A 137 18.37 11.26 27.35
CA LEU A 137 17.85 12.46 28.02
C LEU A 137 17.11 12.14 29.33
N HIS A 138 16.42 11.00 29.41
CA HIS A 138 15.62 10.62 30.60
C HIS A 138 16.45 9.92 31.68
N LYS A 139 17.64 9.39 31.36
CA LYS A 139 18.57 8.80 32.35
C LYS A 139 19.16 9.81 33.34
N GLY A 140 18.91 11.11 33.15
CA GLY A 140 19.20 12.17 34.13
C GLY A 140 18.00 12.62 34.97
N SER A 141 16.80 12.06 34.75
CA SER A 141 15.57 12.44 35.45
C SER A 141 14.97 11.30 36.28
N ALA A 142 15.83 10.49 36.91
CA ALA A 142 15.44 9.69 38.07
C ALA A 142 15.77 10.52 39.31
N GLN A 143 14.77 11.22 39.82
CA GLN A 143 14.81 11.87 41.13
C GLN A 143 13.96 11.05 42.10
#